data_AF-A0AA41RN68-F1
#
_entry.id   AF-A0AA41RN68-F1
#
_cell.length_a   1.000
_cell.length_b   1.000
_cell.length_c   1.000
_cell.angle_alpha   90.00
_cell.angle_beta   90.00
_cell.angle_gamma   90.00
#
_symmetry.space_group_name_H-M   'P 1'
#
loop_
_entity.id
_entity.type
_entity.pdbx_description
1 polymer ?
#
loop_
_entity_poly.entity_id
_entity_poly.type
_entity_poly.pdbx_seq_one_letter_code
_entity_poly.pdbx_strand_id
1 'polypeptide(L)'
;STKAGEKKSRTLSKERKAKKKMNARKKRAQTRREEGVNKLRIEPPISKPKAPNYCKFYLKNGICQEGDSCKFSHDITPLTKSQPCKFKVLQECKKSAQGCMKGDKCPFDHDLSKYPCNNYASNGFCSRGDSCLFSHK
;
A
#
# COMPACT_ATOMS: atom_id res chain seq x y z
N SER A 1 -34.50 -64.92 -43.31
CA SER A 1 -34.42 -63.60 -42.65
C SER A 1 -33.81 -63.75 -41.28
N THR A 2 -32.59 -63.25 -41.08
CA THR A 2 -31.84 -63.26 -39.82
C THR A 2 -32.46 -62.24 -38.85
N LYS A 3 -33.02 -62.68 -37.72
CA LYS A 3 -33.51 -61.77 -36.67
C LYS A 3 -32.32 -61.32 -35.79
N ALA A 4 -32.07 -60.02 -35.83
CA ALA A 4 -31.06 -59.33 -35.03
C ALA A 4 -31.32 -59.53 -33.52
N GLY A 5 -30.30 -60.00 -32.80
CA GLY A 5 -30.34 -60.11 -31.35
C GLY A 5 -30.27 -58.73 -30.68
N GLU A 6 -31.34 -58.34 -30.00
CA GLU A 6 -31.42 -57.12 -29.20
C GLU A 6 -30.40 -57.17 -28.04
N LYS A 7 -29.40 -56.29 -28.07
CA LYS A 7 -28.42 -56.11 -26.98
C LYS A 7 -29.09 -55.38 -25.81
N LYS A 8 -29.71 -56.11 -24.88
CA LYS A 8 -30.20 -55.54 -23.60
C LYS A 8 -29.03 -55.02 -22.76
N SER A 9 -28.91 -53.70 -22.65
CA SER A 9 -27.95 -53.02 -21.76
C SER A 9 -28.31 -53.28 -20.30
N ARG A 10 -27.52 -54.11 -19.61
CA ARG A 10 -27.70 -54.41 -18.18
C ARG A 10 -27.38 -53.17 -17.34
N THR A 11 -28.40 -52.58 -16.70
CA THR A 11 -28.22 -51.48 -15.75
C THR A 11 -27.50 -51.99 -14.49
N LEU A 12 -26.33 -51.44 -14.19
CA LEU A 12 -25.54 -51.86 -13.03
C LEU A 12 -26.19 -51.39 -11.72
N SER A 13 -26.24 -52.28 -10.73
CA SER A 13 -26.59 -51.94 -9.35
C SER A 13 -25.73 -50.78 -8.81
N LYS A 14 -26.31 -49.97 -7.93
CA LYS A 14 -25.66 -48.81 -7.29
C LYS A 14 -24.32 -49.19 -6.64
N GLU A 15 -24.26 -50.37 -6.02
CA GLU A 15 -23.05 -50.90 -5.39
C GLU A 15 -21.94 -51.20 -6.41
N ARG A 16 -22.28 -51.82 -7.55
CA ARG A 16 -21.32 -52.09 -8.64
C ARG A 16 -20.79 -50.78 -9.25
N LYS A 17 -21.63 -49.76 -9.37
CA LYS A 17 -21.21 -48.41 -9.82
C LYS A 17 -20.25 -47.77 -8.82
N ALA A 18 -20.53 -47.86 -7.52
CA ALA A 18 -19.65 -47.36 -6.46
C ALA A 18 -18.29 -48.06 -6.46
N LYS A 19 -18.28 -49.40 -6.58
CA LYS A 19 -17.03 -50.19 -6.66
C LYS A 19 -16.21 -49.86 -7.91
N LYS A 20 -16.86 -49.67 -9.07
CA LYS A 20 -16.20 -49.20 -10.30
C LYS A 20 -15.56 -47.82 -10.11
N LYS A 21 -16.25 -46.88 -9.46
CA LYS A 21 -15.74 -45.53 -9.15
C LYS A 21 -14.53 -45.58 -8.19
N MET A 22 -14.59 -46.43 -7.16
CA MET A 22 -13.49 -46.62 -6.22
C MET A 22 -12.25 -47.21 -6.90
N ASN A 23 -12.42 -48.24 -7.73
CA ASN A 23 -11.32 -48.84 -8.48
C ASN A 23 -10.70 -47.86 -9.49
N ALA A 24 -11.53 -47.06 -10.18
CA ALA A 24 -11.03 -46.00 -11.07
C ALA A 24 -10.20 -44.94 -10.32
N ARG A 25 -10.62 -44.56 -9.10
CA ARG A 25 -9.86 -43.63 -8.24
C ARG A 25 -8.51 -44.23 -7.82
N LYS A 26 -8.48 -45.51 -7.43
CA LYS A 26 -7.24 -46.22 -7.08
C LYS A 26 -6.29 -46.30 -8.26
N LYS A 27 -6.78 -46.67 -9.45
CA LYS A 27 -5.98 -46.74 -10.68
C LYS A 27 -5.39 -45.38 -11.05
N ARG A 28 -6.19 -44.30 -11.01
CA ARG A 28 -5.70 -42.93 -11.26
C ARG A 28 -4.65 -42.45 -10.25
N ALA A 29 -4.77 -42.89 -8.99
CA ALA A 29 -3.78 -42.57 -7.97
C ALA A 29 -2.47 -43.32 -8.21
N GLN A 30 -2.53 -44.58 -8.66
CA GLN A 30 -1.37 -45.37 -9.03
C GLN A 30 -0.66 -44.80 -10.27
N THR A 31 -1.40 -44.50 -11.35
CA THR A 31 -0.79 -43.90 -12.56
C THR A 31 -0.11 -42.57 -12.26
N ARG A 32 -0.70 -41.71 -11.43
CA ARG A 32 -0.05 -40.45 -10.99
C ARG A 32 1.25 -40.64 -10.22
N ARG A 33 1.39 -41.77 -9.49
CA ARG A 33 2.63 -42.13 -8.79
C ARG A 33 3.68 -42.66 -9.77
N GLU A 34 3.27 -43.50 -10.71
CA GLU A 34 4.13 -44.05 -11.77
C GLU A 34 4.63 -42.95 -12.74
N GLU A 35 3.78 -42.00 -13.09
CA GLU A 35 4.10 -40.82 -13.91
C GLU A 35 4.95 -39.78 -13.16
N GLY A 36 5.30 -40.03 -11.90
CA GLY A 36 6.18 -39.16 -11.12
C GLY A 36 5.63 -37.74 -10.91
N VAL A 37 4.31 -37.55 -11.01
CA VAL A 37 3.66 -36.23 -10.83
C VAL A 37 3.73 -35.84 -9.36
N ASN A 38 4.89 -35.32 -8.96
CA ASN A 38 5.11 -34.77 -7.64
C ASN A 38 4.25 -33.54 -7.49
N LYS A 39 3.44 -33.51 -6.43
CA LYS A 39 2.70 -32.30 -6.05
C LYS A 39 3.74 -31.22 -5.80
N LEU A 40 3.75 -30.17 -6.63
CA LEU A 40 4.69 -29.05 -6.49
C LEU A 40 4.66 -28.58 -5.02
N ARG A 41 5.80 -28.69 -4.35
CA ARG A 41 5.98 -28.16 -3.00
C ARG A 41 6.11 -26.66 -3.16
N ILE A 42 4.99 -25.96 -3.10
CA ILE A 42 4.98 -24.50 -3.05
C ILE A 42 5.70 -24.14 -1.75
N GLU A 43 6.88 -23.53 -1.87
CA GLU A 43 7.61 -23.02 -0.73
C GLU A 43 6.74 -22.02 0.04
N PRO A 44 6.86 -21.95 1.38
CA PRO A 44 6.11 -20.98 2.16
C PRO A 44 6.37 -19.58 1.60
N PRO A 45 5.33 -18.75 1.41
CA PRO A 45 5.53 -17.40 0.90
C PRO A 45 6.46 -16.67 1.85
N ILE A 46 7.57 -16.19 1.31
CA ILE A 46 8.53 -15.31 1.99
C ILE A 46 7.71 -14.22 2.66
N SER A 47 7.73 -14.18 4.00
CA SER A 47 6.98 -13.21 4.78
C SER A 47 7.58 -11.83 4.51
N LYS A 48 7.06 -11.16 3.47
CA LYS A 48 7.36 -9.75 3.24
C LYS A 48 7.03 -9.02 4.55
N PRO A 49 7.93 -8.17 5.07
CA PRO A 49 7.62 -7.39 6.25
C PRO A 49 6.33 -6.63 5.97
N LYS A 50 5.31 -6.84 6.82
CA LYS A 50 4.04 -6.11 6.72
C LYS A 50 4.40 -4.63 6.78
N ALA A 51 4.00 -3.89 5.75
CA ALA A 51 4.20 -2.45 5.73
C ALA A 51 3.60 -1.89 7.04
N PRO A 52 4.35 -1.09 7.81
CA PRO A 52 3.83 -0.44 9.00
C PRO A 52 2.53 0.30 8.67
N ASN A 53 1.51 0.08 9.51
CA ASN A 53 0.22 0.75 9.35
C ASN A 53 0.35 2.19 9.83
N TYR A 54 0.65 3.09 8.90
CA TYR A 54 0.77 4.52 9.17
C TYR A 54 -0.60 5.18 9.35
N CYS A 55 -0.65 6.20 10.21
CA CYS A 55 -1.87 6.97 10.40
C CYS A 55 -2.18 7.78 9.14
N LYS A 56 -3.28 7.45 8.46
CA LYS A 56 -3.72 8.16 7.24
C LYS A 56 -3.98 9.64 7.50
N PHE A 57 -4.50 9.98 8.69
CA PHE A 57 -4.81 11.37 9.06
C PHE A 57 -3.54 12.17 9.31
N TYR A 58 -2.60 11.61 10.08
CA TYR A 58 -1.30 12.21 10.29
C TYR A 58 -0.53 12.37 8.98
N LEU A 59 -0.51 11.34 8.14
CA LEU A 59 0.15 11.38 6.83
C LEU A 59 -0.38 12.51 5.93
N LYS A 60 -1.71 12.69 5.88
CA LYS A 60 -2.36 13.69 5.02
C LYS A 60 -2.30 15.11 5.57
N ASN A 61 -2.52 15.27 6.88
CA ASN A 61 -2.77 16.58 7.49
C ASN A 61 -1.68 17.01 8.49
N GLY A 62 -0.70 16.14 8.77
CA GLY A 62 0.31 16.33 9.81
C GLY A 62 -0.23 16.30 11.25
N ILE A 63 -1.54 16.11 11.44
CA ILE A 63 -2.20 16.09 12.74
C ILE A 63 -3.11 14.86 12.82
N CYS A 64 -2.99 14.12 13.92
CA CYS A 64 -3.93 13.07 14.29
C CYS A 64 -4.78 13.54 15.48
N GLN A 65 -6.09 13.30 15.42
CA GLN A 65 -7.01 13.62 16.51
C GLN A 65 -6.73 12.79 17.77
N GLU A 66 -6.25 11.55 17.61
CA GLU A 66 -5.85 10.67 18.73
C GLU A 66 -4.49 11.04 19.33
N GLY A 67 -3.73 11.94 18.69
CA GLY A 67 -2.39 12.33 19.16
C GLY A 67 -1.50 11.12 19.43
N ASP A 68 -0.90 11.05 20.62
CA ASP A 68 -0.01 9.96 21.02
C ASP A 68 -0.73 8.66 21.37
N SER A 69 -2.07 8.70 21.51
CA SER A 69 -2.88 7.49 21.73
C SER A 69 -3.26 6.77 20.43
N CYS A 70 -2.75 7.25 19.29
CA CYS A 70 -3.09 6.68 17.99
C CYS A 70 -2.53 5.26 17.84
N LYS A 71 -3.38 4.33 17.37
CA LYS A 71 -3.02 2.93 17.13
C LYS A 71 -2.10 2.73 15.91
N PHE A 72 -1.83 3.80 15.18
CA PHE A 72 -1.09 3.81 13.91
C PHE A 72 0.20 4.63 14.06
N SER A 73 1.27 4.26 13.36
CA SER A 73 2.57 4.95 13.49
C SER A 73 2.52 6.38 12.92
N HIS A 74 3.17 7.29 13.64
CA HIS A 74 3.42 8.70 13.28
C HIS A 74 4.88 8.96 12.87
N ASP A 75 5.70 7.93 12.62
CA ASP A 75 7.13 8.05 12.30
C ASP A 75 7.42 8.51 10.86
N ILE A 76 6.39 8.95 10.13
CA ILE A 76 6.53 9.47 8.76
C ILE A 76 6.47 10.99 8.74
N THR A 77 7.35 11.59 7.94
CA THR A 77 7.23 13.00 7.54
C THR A 77 5.92 13.21 6.76
N PRO A 78 4.93 13.93 7.30
CA PRO A 78 3.65 14.12 6.62
C PRO A 78 3.87 14.91 5.33
N LEU A 79 3.04 14.64 4.31
CA LEU A 79 3.16 15.25 2.99
C LEU A 79 3.12 16.79 3.06
N THR A 80 2.47 17.34 4.10
CA THR A 80 2.34 18.77 4.37
C THR A 80 3.65 19.47 4.72
N LYS A 81 4.67 18.75 5.22
CA LYS A 81 6.01 19.34 5.48
C LYS A 81 6.80 19.62 4.20
N SER A 82 6.28 19.20 3.04
CA SER A 82 6.85 19.59 1.74
C SER A 82 6.44 20.99 1.30
N GLN A 83 5.52 21.65 2.01
CA GLN A 83 5.06 23.01 1.68
C GLN A 83 5.36 24.03 2.78
N PRO A 84 5.74 25.26 2.40
CA PRO A 84 5.97 26.32 3.36
C PRO A 84 4.65 26.75 4.02
N CYS A 85 4.71 27.02 5.32
CA CYS A 85 3.58 27.53 6.09
C CYS A 85 3.16 28.91 5.57
N LYS A 86 1.95 29.01 5.01
CA LYS A 86 1.40 30.27 4.49
C LYS A 86 1.39 31.41 5.52
N PHE A 87 1.14 31.08 6.79
CA PHE A 87 1.13 32.06 7.88
C PHE A 87 2.53 32.58 8.22
N LYS A 88 3.57 31.76 8.05
CA LYS A 88 4.97 32.18 8.20
C LYS A 88 5.41 33.11 7.07
N VAL A 89 4.91 32.88 5.85
CA VAL A 89 5.18 33.73 4.67
C VAL A 89 4.58 35.13 4.81
N LEU A 90 3.41 35.24 5.47
CA LEU A 90 2.66 36.50 5.60
C LEU A 90 3.12 37.40 6.77
N GLN A 91 4.06 36.96 7.63
CA GLN A 91 4.58 37.74 8.76
C GLN A 91 3.56 38.35 9.75
N GLU A 92 2.28 37.96 9.73
CA GLU A 92 1.20 38.54 10.56
C GLU A 92 1.25 38.17 12.07
N CYS A 93 2.38 37.70 12.59
CA CYS A 93 2.43 37.09 13.93
C CYS A 93 3.66 37.57 14.70
N LYS A 94 3.48 38.68 15.43
CA LYS A 94 4.53 39.39 16.19
C LYS A 94 4.86 38.80 17.58
N LYS A 95 4.42 37.59 17.95
CA LYS A 95 4.51 37.14 19.36
C LYS A 95 5.18 35.80 19.66
N SER A 96 5.70 35.08 18.68
CA SER A 96 6.74 34.08 18.96
C SER A 96 7.69 33.99 17.77
N ALA A 97 8.92 33.55 18.01
CA ALA A 97 9.97 33.43 16.99
C ALA A 97 9.56 32.59 15.75
N GLN A 98 8.45 31.85 15.83
CA GLN A 98 7.73 31.25 14.72
C GLN A 98 6.31 31.82 14.60
N GLY A 99 6.09 32.72 13.65
CA GLY A 99 4.82 33.41 13.39
C GLY A 99 3.63 32.54 12.93
N CYS A 100 3.48 31.32 13.44
CA CYS A 100 2.35 30.44 13.20
C CYS A 100 1.59 30.21 14.51
N MET A 101 0.27 30.42 14.52
CA MET A 101 -0.58 30.16 15.69
C MET A 101 -0.54 28.70 16.17
N LYS A 102 -0.11 27.76 15.32
CA LYS A 102 0.06 26.33 15.66
C LYS A 102 1.42 26.02 16.30
N GLY A 103 2.35 26.99 16.34
CA GLY A 103 3.70 26.80 16.87
C GLY A 103 4.43 25.62 16.22
N ASP A 104 5.13 24.83 17.02
CA ASP A 104 5.89 23.65 16.57
C ASP A 104 5.00 22.48 16.11
N LYS A 105 3.70 22.54 16.39
CA LYS A 105 2.70 21.55 15.92
C LYS A 105 2.17 21.89 14.52
N CYS A 106 2.79 22.86 13.83
CA CYS A 106 2.40 23.21 12.48
C CYS A 106 2.69 22.06 11.51
N PRO A 107 1.71 21.62 10.71
CA PRO A 107 1.92 20.60 9.67
C PRO A 107 2.86 21.01 8.55
N PHE A 108 3.12 22.30 8.41
CA PHE A 108 3.84 22.92 7.29
C PHE A 108 5.25 23.33 7.70
N ASP A 109 6.17 23.44 6.74
CA ASP A 109 7.54 23.84 7.03
C ASP A 109 7.63 25.34 7.34
N HIS A 110 8.41 25.68 8.36
CA HIS A 110 8.70 27.06 8.75
C HIS A 110 10.04 27.57 8.20
N ASP A 111 10.87 26.68 7.66
CA ASP A 111 12.11 27.01 7.00
C ASP A 111 11.87 27.37 5.53
N LEU A 112 11.60 28.66 5.29
CA LEU A 112 11.37 29.20 3.96
C LEU A 112 12.64 29.18 3.09
N SER A 113 13.83 29.08 3.70
CA SER A 113 15.11 29.07 2.99
C SER A 113 15.33 27.80 2.17
N LYS A 114 14.57 26.72 2.44
CA LYS A 114 14.59 25.49 1.63
C LYS A 114 13.90 25.65 0.28
N TYR A 115 13.08 26.67 0.13
CA TYR A 115 12.24 26.86 -1.05
C TYR A 115 12.83 27.94 -1.97
N PRO A 116 12.92 27.70 -3.28
CA PRO A 116 13.48 28.67 -4.22
C PRO A 116 12.59 29.90 -4.33
N CYS A 117 13.21 31.07 -4.41
CA CYS A 117 12.51 32.32 -4.70
C CYS A 117 12.10 32.35 -6.17
N ASN A 118 10.80 32.36 -6.44
CA ASN A 118 10.30 32.35 -7.82
C ASN A 118 10.79 33.55 -8.64
N ASN A 119 10.81 34.75 -8.06
CA ASN A 119 11.28 35.96 -8.77
C ASN A 119 12.77 35.87 -9.14
N TYR A 120 13.60 35.39 -8.20
CA TYR A 120 15.02 35.21 -8.47
C TYR A 120 15.27 34.07 -9.47
N ALA A 121 14.57 32.94 -9.32
CA ALA A 121 14.71 31.80 -10.22
C ALA A 121 14.23 32.11 -11.65
N SER A 122 13.17 32.91 -11.82
CA SER A 122 12.65 33.27 -13.14
C SER A 122 13.36 34.46 -13.79
N ASN A 123 13.68 35.50 -13.01
CA ASN A 123 14.16 36.78 -13.55
C ASN A 123 15.65 37.04 -13.25
N GLY A 124 16.31 36.17 -12.48
CA GLY A 124 17.67 36.41 -11.97
C GLY A 124 17.77 37.53 -10.94
N PHE A 125 16.64 38.13 -10.55
CA PHE A 125 16.58 39.28 -9.66
C PHE A 125 15.38 39.20 -8.72
N CYS A 126 15.61 39.54 -7.46
CA CYS A 126 14.57 39.66 -6.44
C CYS A 126 14.67 41.03 -5.79
N SER A 127 13.59 41.80 -5.83
CA SER A 127 13.51 43.14 -5.22
C SER A 127 13.70 43.14 -3.70
N ARG A 128 13.54 41.98 -3.04
CA ARG A 128 13.82 41.81 -1.61
C ARG A 128 15.32 41.63 -1.30
N GLY A 129 16.15 41.33 -2.31
CA GLY A 129 17.59 41.09 -2.10
C GLY A 129 17.85 40.08 -0.99
N ASP A 130 18.78 40.41 -0.09
CA ASP A 130 19.18 39.56 1.04
C ASP A 130 18.11 39.45 2.15
N SER A 131 17.08 40.29 2.12
CA SER A 131 15.93 40.19 3.04
C SER A 131 14.89 39.17 2.58
N CYS A 132 15.10 38.52 1.43
CA CYS A 132 14.23 37.48 0.94
C CYS A 132 14.28 36.25 1.86
N LEU A 133 13.12 35.80 2.31
CA LEU A 133 13.00 34.60 3.16
C LEU A 133 13.15 33.29 2.37
N PHE A 134 13.19 33.35 1.04
CA PHE A 134 13.29 32.21 0.12
C PHE A 134 14.69 32.13 -0.48
N SER A 135 15.14 30.93 -0.89
CA SER A 135 16.48 30.71 -1.43
C SER A 135 16.72 31.45 -2.76
N HIS A 136 17.87 32.12 -2.86
CA HIS A 136 18.45 32.66 -4.10
C HIS A 136 19.63 31.83 -4.62
N LYS A 137 19.85 30.63 -4.07
CA LYS A 137 20.85 29.68 -4.59
C LYS A 137 20.37 29.03 -5.89
#